data_AF-A0A5R9K8U5-F1
#
_entry.id   AF-A0A5R9K8U5-F1
#
_cell.length_a   1.000
_cell.length_b   1.000
_cell.length_c   1.000
_cell.angle_alpha   90.00
_cell.angle_beta   90.00
_cell.angle_gamma   90.00
#
_symmetry.space_group_name_H-M   'P 1'
#
loop_
_entity.id
_entity.type
_entity.pdbx_description
1 polymer ?
#
loop_
_entity_poly.entity_id
_entity_poly.type
_entity_poly.pdbx_seq_one_letter_code
_entity_poly.pdbx_strand_id
1 'polypeptide(L)'
;MVPKQILDRKKGIIGLMIWICILSIIMTLYALYLGKWPEAVSSLGVSAAIISAIFAFEVVHQVNVNQLPQVIAKFDCESRYNFIQLVLQNIGGSTAYNIRLSWLDTYHGQENVYDKPKCIYGGYVAIHKQQEFDRVISLQKGESHFITVDGYYQFYENNKAPTNYIAKINFTDQISGGNYYEIIVPLSMEEFRITLDHNKESTKAEYSITLLPKKIDAISKLLTDLNTTLKSFKDINQ
;
A
#
# COMPACT_ATOMS: atom_id res chain seq x y z
N MET A 1 -3.98 3.18 12.73
CA MET A 1 -4.84 2.89 13.90
C MET A 1 -3.99 3.05 15.17
N VAL A 2 -4.40 3.86 16.15
CA VAL A 2 -3.64 4.10 17.40
C VAL A 2 -4.14 3.11 18.48
N PRO A 3 -3.24 2.45 19.25
CA PRO A 3 -3.64 1.55 20.34
C PRO A 3 -4.57 2.22 21.35
N LYS A 4 -5.67 1.56 21.73
CA LYS A 4 -6.72 2.09 22.64
C LYS A 4 -6.16 2.61 23.97
N GLN A 5 -5.14 1.93 24.54
CA GLN A 5 -4.49 2.35 25.78
C GLN A 5 -3.73 3.69 25.69
N ILE A 6 -3.19 4.02 24.50
CA ILE A 6 -2.52 5.32 24.26
C ILE A 6 -3.56 6.44 24.16
N LEU A 7 -4.72 6.14 23.58
CA LEU A 7 -5.81 7.09 23.45
C LEU A 7 -6.41 7.49 24.81
N ASP A 8 -6.58 6.54 25.72
CA ASP A 8 -7.14 6.81 27.05
C ASP A 8 -6.17 7.61 27.94
N ARG A 9 -4.86 7.33 27.86
CA ARG A 9 -3.84 8.15 28.54
C ARG A 9 -3.77 9.58 27.97
N LYS A 10 -3.89 9.75 26.65
CA LYS A 10 -3.94 11.07 25.99
C LYS A 10 -5.12 11.90 26.52
N LYS A 11 -6.31 11.32 26.61
CA LYS A 11 -7.50 12.00 27.14
C LYS A 11 -7.31 12.45 28.59
N GLY A 12 -6.69 11.62 29.43
CA GLY A 12 -6.39 11.96 30.83
C GLY A 12 -5.44 13.15 30.96
N ILE A 13 -4.33 13.16 30.21
CA ILE A 13 -3.33 14.24 30.26
C ILE A 13 -3.92 15.56 29.73
N ILE A 14 -4.63 15.53 28.60
CA ILE A 14 -5.28 16.72 28.04
C ILE A 14 -6.35 17.26 29.00
N GLY A 15 -7.15 16.37 29.60
CA GLY A 15 -8.14 16.76 30.61
C GLY A 15 -7.52 17.46 31.82
N LEU A 16 -6.40 16.95 32.33
CA LEU A 16 -5.65 17.56 33.43
C LEU A 16 -5.08 18.93 33.04
N MET A 17 -4.51 19.08 31.85
CA MET A 17 -4.02 20.37 31.34
C MET A 17 -5.13 21.42 31.24
N ILE A 18 -6.32 21.03 30.74
CA ILE A 18 -7.48 21.91 30.66
C ILE A 18 -7.91 22.35 32.07
N TRP A 19 -7.96 21.44 33.04
CA TRP A 19 -8.30 21.76 34.43
C TRP A 19 -7.34 22.77 35.06
N ILE A 20 -6.03 22.60 34.87
CA ILE A 20 -5.03 23.55 35.36
C ILE A 20 -5.19 24.91 34.67
N CYS A 21 -5.50 24.93 33.37
CA CYS A 21 -5.73 26.17 32.64
C CYS A 21 -6.94 26.94 33.20
N ILE A 22 -8.05 26.25 33.48
CA ILE A 22 -9.25 26.84 34.11
C ILE A 22 -8.89 27.40 35.50
N LEU A 23 -8.19 26.63 36.31
CA LEU A 23 -7.78 27.07 37.65
C LEU A 23 -6.87 28.31 37.59
N SER A 24 -5.97 28.36 36.60
CA SER A 24 -5.10 29.51 36.37
C SER A 24 -5.89 30.77 35.99
N ILE A 25 -6.90 30.64 35.11
CA ILE A 25 -7.78 31.76 34.74
C ILE A 25 -8.56 32.28 35.95
N ILE A 26 -9.07 31.38 36.81
CA ILE A 26 -9.76 31.75 38.05
C ILE A 26 -8.82 32.52 38.99
N MET A 27 -7.56 32.07 39.13
CA MET A 27 -6.55 32.76 39.94
C MET A 27 -6.19 34.13 39.36
N THR A 28 -6.13 34.28 38.04
CA THR A 28 -5.95 35.58 37.38
C THR A 28 -7.08 36.54 37.74
N LEU A 29 -8.34 36.10 37.61
CA LEU A 29 -9.51 36.93 37.94
C LEU A 29 -9.51 37.35 39.41
N TYR A 30 -9.15 36.42 40.30
CA TYR A 30 -9.06 36.69 41.74
C TYR A 30 -7.92 37.67 42.08
N ALA A 31 -6.75 37.52 41.46
CA ALA A 31 -5.62 38.42 41.65
C ALA A 31 -5.92 39.83 41.13
N LEU A 32 -6.62 39.95 40.00
CA LEU A 32 -7.10 41.24 39.46
C LEU A 32 -8.09 41.92 40.42
N TYR A 33 -9.02 41.16 41.01
CA TYR A 33 -9.95 41.67 42.02
C TYR A 33 -9.22 42.23 43.25
N LEU A 34 -8.14 41.59 43.68
CA LEU A 34 -7.32 42.02 44.81
C LEU A 34 -6.27 43.11 44.46
N GLY A 35 -6.17 43.54 43.20
CA GLY A 35 -5.15 44.51 42.75
C GLY A 35 -3.72 43.96 42.73
N LYS A 36 -3.55 42.64 42.76
CA LYS A 36 -2.28 41.92 42.80
C LYS A 36 -1.79 41.59 41.39
N TRP A 37 -1.24 42.61 40.72
CA TRP A 37 -0.76 42.52 39.34
C TRP A 37 0.32 41.46 39.10
N PRO A 38 1.35 41.28 39.95
CA PRO A 38 2.38 40.26 39.74
C PRO A 38 1.84 38.83 39.69
N GLU A 39 0.86 38.53 40.54
CA GLU A 39 0.20 37.24 40.61
C GLU A 39 -0.70 37.00 39.40
N ALA A 40 -1.41 38.04 38.93
CA ALA A 40 -2.23 37.96 37.71
C ALA A 40 -1.40 37.71 36.44
N VAL A 41 -0.23 38.34 36.34
CA VAL A 41 0.70 38.12 35.21
C VAL A 41 1.28 36.70 35.27
N SER A 42 1.60 36.22 36.47
CA SER A 42 2.14 34.87 36.67
C SER A 42 1.14 33.79 36.27
N SER A 43 -0.14 33.91 36.64
CA SER A 43 -1.19 32.97 36.24
C SER A 43 -1.51 33.04 34.74
N LEU A 44 -1.48 34.22 34.13
CA LEU A 44 -1.57 34.34 32.67
C LEU A 44 -0.40 33.63 31.96
N GLY A 45 0.81 33.75 32.50
CA GLY A 45 1.99 33.03 32.02
C GLY A 45 1.80 31.50 32.06
N VAL A 46 1.23 30.98 33.15
CA VAL A 46 0.90 29.54 33.27
C VAL A 46 -0.10 29.11 32.21
N SER A 47 -1.17 29.89 31.97
CA SER A 47 -2.15 29.58 30.92
C SER A 47 -1.52 29.57 29.52
N ALA A 48 -0.67 30.54 29.20
CA ALA A 48 0.03 30.61 27.92
C ALA A 48 0.98 29.41 27.72
N ALA A 49 1.68 29.00 28.79
CA ALA A 49 2.55 27.82 28.77
C ALA A 49 1.77 26.53 28.52
N ILE A 50 0.60 26.35 29.15
CA ILE A 50 -0.26 25.18 28.96
C ILE A 50 -0.79 25.11 27.52
N ILE A 51 -1.26 26.23 26.97
CA ILE A 51 -1.73 26.29 25.58
C ILE A 51 -0.60 25.89 24.63
N SER A 52 0.60 26.44 24.83
CA SER A 52 1.78 26.10 24.04
C SER A 52 2.15 24.61 24.15
N ALA A 53 2.05 24.03 25.35
CA ALA A 53 2.31 22.61 25.58
C ALA A 53 1.30 21.71 24.85
N ILE A 54 0.02 22.09 24.80
CA ILE A 54 -1.02 21.33 24.07
C ILE A 54 -0.71 21.31 22.57
N PHE A 55 -0.37 22.46 21.98
CA PHE A 55 0.00 22.52 20.57
C PHE A 55 1.27 21.72 20.27
N ALA A 56 2.31 21.84 21.11
CA ALA A 56 3.54 21.07 20.97
C ALA A 56 3.26 19.56 21.03
N PHE A 57 2.40 19.13 21.96
CA PHE A 57 2.01 17.73 22.08
C PHE A 57 1.30 17.21 20.82
N GLU A 58 0.38 18.00 20.25
CA GLU A 58 -0.33 17.59 19.04
C GLU A 58 0.60 17.54 17.82
N VAL A 59 1.52 18.49 17.68
CA VAL A 59 2.55 18.45 16.63
C VAL A 59 3.42 17.21 16.76
N VAL A 60 3.94 16.93 17.95
CA VAL A 60 4.73 15.71 18.22
C VAL A 60 3.91 14.46 17.91
N HIS A 61 2.63 14.45 18.25
CA HIS A 61 1.74 13.33 17.94
C HIS A 61 1.59 13.11 16.43
N GLN A 62 1.36 14.18 15.65
CA GLN A 62 1.25 14.08 14.20
C GLN A 62 2.57 13.61 13.57
N VAL A 63 3.70 14.12 14.04
CA VAL A 63 5.02 13.65 13.59
C VAL A 63 5.19 12.16 13.87
N ASN A 64 4.85 11.71 15.08
CA ASN A 64 4.94 10.29 15.44
C ASN A 64 4.00 9.43 14.58
N VAL A 65 2.78 9.87 14.32
CA VAL A 65 1.83 9.13 13.45
C VAL A 65 2.34 9.05 12.01
N ASN A 66 2.93 10.12 11.48
CA ASN A 66 3.52 10.14 10.15
C ASN A 66 4.79 9.29 10.06
N GLN A 67 5.46 9.05 11.19
CA GLN A 67 6.61 8.15 11.26
C GLN A 67 6.24 6.68 11.30
N LEU A 68 4.98 6.32 11.56
CA LEU A 68 4.55 4.92 11.58
C LEU A 68 4.58 4.31 10.16
N PRO A 69 4.74 2.97 10.04
CA PRO A 69 4.65 2.32 8.75
C PRO A 69 3.20 2.33 8.28
N GLN A 70 3.01 2.53 6.98
CA GLN A 70 1.69 2.52 6.35
C GLN A 70 1.77 1.74 5.05
N VAL A 71 1.32 0.49 5.08
CA VAL A 71 1.32 -0.37 3.91
C VAL A 71 -0.04 -0.28 3.22
N ILE A 72 -0.01 0.04 1.94
CA ILE A 72 -1.18 0.04 1.06
C ILE A 72 -1.05 -1.08 0.02
N ALA A 73 -2.19 -1.56 -0.46
CA ALA A 73 -2.28 -2.45 -1.61
C ALA A 73 -3.06 -1.76 -2.72
N LYS A 74 -2.64 -1.94 -3.98
CA LYS A 74 -3.40 -1.48 -5.15
C LYS A 74 -3.13 -2.38 -6.35
N PHE A 75 -4.09 -2.49 -7.26
CA PHE A 75 -3.82 -3.10 -8.56
C PHE A 75 -3.14 -2.11 -9.49
N ASP A 76 -2.23 -2.63 -10.28
CA ASP A 76 -1.49 -1.91 -11.31
C ASP A 76 -1.62 -2.67 -12.62
N CYS A 77 -2.29 -2.03 -13.58
CA CYS A 77 -2.48 -2.52 -14.95
C CYS A 77 -1.73 -1.67 -15.98
N GLU A 78 -0.92 -0.71 -15.53
CA GLU A 78 -0.26 0.31 -16.36
C GLU A 78 1.22 -0.01 -16.53
N SER A 79 1.89 -0.45 -15.46
CA SER A 79 3.34 -0.69 -15.46
C SER A 79 3.79 -1.81 -16.41
N ARG A 80 2.93 -2.77 -16.74
CA ARG A 80 3.26 -3.87 -17.67
C ARG A 80 2.13 -4.16 -18.65
N TYR A 81 2.48 -4.25 -19.93
CA TYR A 81 1.51 -4.55 -20.99
C TYR A 81 0.93 -5.96 -20.80
N ASN A 82 -0.41 -6.06 -20.83
CA ASN A 82 -1.18 -7.30 -20.73
C ASN A 82 -1.05 -8.08 -19.40
N PHE A 83 -0.50 -7.47 -18.34
CA PHE A 83 -0.43 -8.08 -17.02
C PHE A 83 -1.15 -7.21 -15.99
N ILE A 84 -1.74 -7.88 -15.02
CA ILE A 84 -2.24 -7.27 -13.79
C ILE A 84 -1.22 -7.58 -12.70
N GLN A 85 -0.84 -6.55 -11.95
CA GLN A 85 0.03 -6.69 -10.79
C GLN A 85 -0.67 -6.15 -9.56
N LEU A 86 -0.42 -6.77 -8.41
CA LEU A 86 -0.76 -6.23 -7.11
C LEU A 86 0.50 -5.56 -6.56
N VAL A 87 0.39 -4.28 -6.22
CA VAL A 87 1.47 -3.47 -5.65
C VAL A 87 1.22 -3.30 -4.17
N LEU A 88 2.16 -3.79 -3.36
CA LEU A 88 2.24 -3.47 -1.94
C LEU A 88 3.26 -2.34 -1.76
N GLN A 89 2.83 -1.20 -1.24
CA GLN A 89 3.70 -0.04 -1.07
C GLN A 89 3.68 0.46 0.37
N ASN A 90 4.85 0.77 0.91
CA ASN A 90 4.95 1.45 2.20
C ASN A 90 5.03 2.97 1.99
N ILE A 91 3.91 3.66 2.23
CA ILE A 91 3.81 5.12 2.17
C ILE A 91 4.10 5.80 3.52
N GLY A 92 4.36 4.99 4.56
CA GLY A 92 4.64 5.46 5.92
C GLY A 92 6.04 6.02 6.09
N GLY A 93 6.34 6.49 7.31
CA GLY A 93 7.63 7.09 7.64
C GLY A 93 8.70 6.10 8.10
N SER A 94 8.32 4.88 8.48
CA SER A 94 9.22 3.82 8.94
C SER A 94 9.05 2.53 8.16
N THR A 95 9.99 1.61 8.34
CA THR A 95 9.99 0.29 7.70
C THR A 95 8.87 -0.60 8.26
N ALA A 96 8.09 -1.21 7.39
CA ALA A 96 7.14 -2.26 7.73
C ALA A 96 7.82 -3.62 7.63
N TYR A 97 7.66 -4.49 8.63
CA TYR A 97 8.27 -5.83 8.67
C TYR A 97 7.21 -6.92 8.69
N ASN A 98 7.59 -8.14 8.29
CA ASN A 98 6.75 -9.34 8.37
C ASN A 98 5.37 -9.15 7.74
N ILE A 99 5.33 -8.47 6.59
CA ILE A 99 4.08 -8.12 5.94
C ILE A 99 3.46 -9.40 5.38
N ARG A 100 2.22 -9.68 5.78
CA ARG A 100 1.40 -10.78 5.25
C ARG A 100 0.15 -10.21 4.62
N LEU A 101 -0.17 -10.73 3.45
CA LEU A 101 -1.39 -10.42 2.72
C LEU A 101 -2.30 -11.65 2.78
N SER A 102 -3.51 -11.48 3.30
CA SER A 102 -4.56 -12.50 3.23
C SER A 102 -5.80 -11.92 2.55
N TRP A 103 -6.61 -12.79 1.93
CA TRP A 103 -7.85 -12.40 1.28
C TRP A 103 -9.03 -12.74 2.20
N LEU A 104 -9.92 -11.78 2.41
CA LEU A 104 -11.17 -11.99 3.13
C LEU A 104 -12.25 -12.42 2.14
N ASP A 105 -13.05 -13.41 2.51
CA ASP A 105 -14.19 -13.80 1.68
C ASP A 105 -15.20 -12.65 1.63
N THR A 106 -15.44 -12.14 0.42
CA THR A 106 -16.41 -11.09 0.10
C THR A 106 -17.83 -11.36 0.61
N TYR A 107 -18.19 -12.63 0.86
CA TYR A 107 -19.54 -13.02 1.27
C TYR A 107 -19.70 -13.34 2.77
N HIS A 108 -18.63 -13.66 3.48
CA HIS A 108 -18.75 -14.14 4.87
C HIS A 108 -17.85 -13.43 5.90
N GLY A 109 -16.97 -12.51 5.49
CA GLY A 109 -16.15 -11.74 6.44
C GLY A 109 -15.23 -12.60 7.32
N GLN A 110 -15.02 -13.86 6.94
CA GLN A 110 -14.11 -14.79 7.60
C GLN A 110 -12.79 -14.84 6.83
N GLU A 111 -11.68 -14.93 7.58
CA GLU A 111 -10.37 -15.18 7.00
C GLU A 111 -10.38 -16.56 6.36
N ASN A 112 -10.14 -16.62 5.05
CA ASN A 112 -9.85 -17.89 4.38
C ASN A 112 -8.42 -18.30 4.75
N VAL A 113 -8.27 -18.98 5.88
CA VAL A 113 -7.04 -19.64 6.32
C VAL A 113 -6.91 -20.97 5.57
N TYR A 114 -6.59 -20.91 4.28
CA TYR A 114 -6.22 -22.10 3.52
C TYR A 114 -4.76 -22.00 3.05
N ASP A 115 -3.89 -22.79 3.69
CA ASP A 115 -2.48 -23.05 3.32
C ASP A 115 -2.28 -23.63 1.90
N LYS A 116 -3.37 -23.94 1.19
CA LYS A 116 -3.39 -24.29 -0.25
C LYS A 116 -4.72 -23.84 -0.84
N PRO A 117 -4.75 -23.11 -1.97
CA PRO A 117 -6.00 -22.69 -2.56
C PRO A 117 -6.72 -23.91 -3.15
N LYS A 118 -7.76 -24.39 -2.47
CA LYS A 118 -8.73 -25.33 -3.05
C LYS A 118 -9.98 -24.56 -3.42
N CYS A 119 -10.26 -24.57 -4.72
CA CYS A 119 -11.45 -24.02 -5.34
C CYS A 119 -12.71 -24.60 -4.72
N ILE A 120 -13.59 -23.73 -4.24
CA ILE A 120 -15.04 -23.94 -4.29
C ILE A 120 -15.64 -22.60 -4.72
N TYR A 121 -15.97 -22.50 -6.01
CA TYR A 121 -16.82 -21.50 -6.66
C TYR A 121 -16.60 -20.02 -6.29
N GLY A 122 -15.79 -19.31 -7.09
CA GLY A 122 -15.82 -17.84 -7.14
C GLY A 122 -14.45 -17.18 -7.11
N GLY A 123 -13.73 -17.22 -8.23
CA GLY A 123 -12.75 -16.21 -8.65
C GLY A 123 -11.70 -15.78 -7.62
N TYR A 124 -10.69 -16.63 -7.40
CA TYR A 124 -9.43 -16.11 -6.87
C TYR A 124 -8.71 -15.33 -7.97
N VAL A 125 -8.17 -14.18 -7.58
CA VAL A 125 -7.03 -13.57 -8.26
C VAL A 125 -5.90 -14.61 -8.21
N ALA A 126 -5.73 -15.38 -9.29
CA ALA A 126 -4.81 -16.51 -9.32
C ALA A 126 -3.35 -16.01 -9.39
N ILE A 127 -2.83 -15.46 -8.29
CA ILE A 127 -1.40 -15.16 -8.13
C ILE A 127 -0.64 -16.44 -8.48
N HIS A 128 0.06 -16.42 -9.61
CA HIS A 128 0.66 -17.58 -10.23
C HIS A 128 1.51 -18.39 -9.22
N LYS A 129 0.97 -19.52 -8.74
CA LYS A 129 1.60 -20.77 -8.26
C LYS A 129 3.05 -20.75 -7.72
N GLN A 130 3.49 -19.70 -7.03
CA GLN A 130 4.75 -19.65 -6.30
C GLN A 130 4.42 -19.76 -4.81
N GLN A 131 4.90 -20.84 -4.19
CA GLN A 131 4.49 -21.33 -2.86
C GLN A 131 5.02 -20.51 -1.66
N GLU A 132 5.46 -19.26 -1.84
CA GLU A 132 6.09 -18.47 -0.77
C GLU A 132 5.67 -16.99 -0.77
N PHE A 133 4.42 -16.67 -1.15
CA PHE A 133 3.90 -15.28 -1.11
C PHE A 133 3.44 -14.80 0.28
N ASP A 134 3.49 -15.65 1.31
CA ASP A 134 2.90 -15.32 2.61
C ASP A 134 3.65 -14.26 3.40
N ARG A 135 4.86 -13.87 3.00
CA ARG A 135 5.72 -12.96 3.78
C ARG A 135 6.60 -12.08 2.90
N VAL A 136 6.30 -10.77 2.85
CA VAL A 136 7.31 -9.77 2.51
C VAL A 136 8.09 -9.45 3.78
N ILE A 137 9.38 -9.76 3.76
CA ILE A 137 10.26 -9.67 4.95
C ILE A 137 10.27 -8.24 5.50
N SER A 138 10.45 -7.26 4.62
CA SER A 138 10.40 -5.84 4.95
C SER A 138 10.06 -4.98 3.74
N LEU A 139 9.33 -3.88 3.95
CA LEU A 139 9.21 -2.76 3.00
C LEU A 139 9.74 -1.49 3.66
N GLN A 140 10.79 -0.92 3.10
CA GLN A 140 11.32 0.37 3.52
C GLN A 140 10.38 1.51 3.13
N LYS A 141 10.63 2.70 3.67
CA LYS A 141 9.87 3.91 3.32
C LYS A 141 9.95 4.18 1.82
N GLY A 142 8.77 4.28 1.18
CA GLY A 142 8.64 4.54 -0.25
C GLY A 142 8.89 3.33 -1.15
N GLU A 143 9.25 2.18 -0.57
CA GLU A 143 9.49 0.96 -1.33
C GLU A 143 8.17 0.31 -1.75
N SER A 144 8.18 -0.28 -2.94
CA SER A 144 7.06 -1.00 -3.54
C SER A 144 7.48 -2.41 -3.89
N HIS A 145 6.65 -3.38 -3.54
CA HIS A 145 6.76 -4.77 -3.96
C HIS A 145 5.65 -5.11 -4.94
N PHE A 146 6.02 -5.78 -6.02
CA PHE A 146 5.12 -6.08 -7.14
C PHE A 146 4.87 -7.58 -7.20
N ILE A 147 3.61 -7.97 -7.13
CA ILE A 147 3.16 -9.37 -7.17
C ILE A 147 2.37 -9.55 -8.47
N THR A 148 2.80 -10.49 -9.31
CA THR A 148 2.07 -10.80 -10.55
C THR A 148 0.78 -11.53 -10.23
N VAL A 149 -0.32 -10.98 -10.70
CA VAL A 149 -1.66 -11.53 -10.49
C VAL A 149 -2.02 -12.46 -11.63
N ASP A 150 -2.28 -11.93 -12.83
CA ASP A 150 -2.75 -12.70 -13.98
C ASP A 150 -2.54 -11.89 -15.28
N GLY A 151 -2.76 -12.53 -16.42
CA GLY A 151 -2.90 -11.85 -17.71
C GLY A 151 -4.22 -11.09 -17.78
N TYR A 152 -4.19 -9.85 -18.29
CA TYR A 152 -5.34 -8.95 -18.26
C TYR A 152 -6.57 -9.53 -18.99
N TYR A 153 -6.39 -10.05 -20.20
CA TYR A 153 -7.50 -10.66 -20.98
C TYR A 153 -8.06 -11.91 -20.30
N GLN A 154 -7.17 -12.77 -19.79
CA GLN A 154 -7.53 -14.01 -19.11
C GLN A 154 -8.30 -13.73 -17.82
N PHE A 155 -7.93 -12.67 -17.10
CA PHE A 155 -8.58 -12.27 -15.86
C PHE A 155 -10.08 -11.97 -16.07
N TYR A 156 -10.46 -11.19 -17.08
CA TYR A 156 -11.87 -10.84 -17.31
C TYR A 156 -12.66 -11.91 -18.09
N GLU A 157 -12.01 -12.68 -18.95
CA GLU A 157 -12.68 -13.76 -19.70
C GLU A 157 -13.00 -14.95 -18.80
N ASN A 158 -12.05 -15.33 -17.92
CA ASN A 158 -12.22 -16.46 -17.01
C ASN A 158 -13.08 -16.12 -15.79
N ASN A 159 -13.00 -14.88 -15.29
CA ASN A 159 -13.79 -14.44 -14.15
C ASN A 159 -15.07 -13.71 -14.60
N LYS A 160 -16.16 -14.46 -14.80
CA LYS A 160 -17.52 -13.90 -14.92
C LYS A 160 -18.07 -13.32 -13.60
N ALA A 161 -17.23 -13.18 -12.57
CA ALA A 161 -17.57 -12.95 -11.16
C ALA A 161 -16.58 -11.93 -10.52
N PRO A 162 -16.84 -11.45 -9.28
CA PRO A 162 -16.66 -10.06 -8.87
C PRO A 162 -15.25 -9.49 -9.04
N THR A 163 -15.19 -8.25 -9.51
CA THR A 163 -13.98 -7.42 -9.62
C THR A 163 -13.62 -6.71 -8.32
N ASN A 164 -14.40 -6.91 -7.26
CA ASN A 164 -14.20 -6.33 -5.94
C ASN A 164 -13.67 -7.39 -4.97
N TYR A 165 -12.58 -7.07 -4.30
CA TYR A 165 -11.86 -7.93 -3.37
C TYR A 165 -11.64 -7.18 -2.06
N ILE A 166 -11.56 -7.93 -0.96
CA ILE A 166 -11.18 -7.37 0.33
C ILE A 166 -9.90 -8.08 0.76
N ALA A 167 -8.82 -7.31 0.84
CA ALA A 167 -7.54 -7.77 1.33
C ALA A 167 -7.36 -7.38 2.80
N LYS A 168 -6.67 -8.22 3.55
CA LYS A 168 -6.19 -7.95 4.91
C LYS A 168 -4.68 -7.96 4.89
N ILE A 169 -4.07 -6.88 5.38
CA ILE A 169 -2.63 -6.69 5.44
C ILE A 169 -2.23 -6.64 6.91
N ASN A 170 -1.34 -7.54 7.29
CA ASN A 170 -0.80 -7.66 8.64
C ASN A 170 0.69 -7.36 8.60
N PHE A 171 1.20 -6.49 9.48
CA PHE A 171 2.62 -6.16 9.53
C PHE A 171 3.06 -5.72 10.93
N THR A 172 4.35 -5.68 11.16
CA THR A 172 4.96 -5.28 12.44
C THR A 172 5.89 -4.08 12.25
N ASP A 173 5.95 -3.22 13.26
CA ASP A 173 6.95 -2.14 13.34
C ASP A 173 8.01 -2.47 14.39
N GLN A 174 9.29 -2.43 14.03
CA GLN A 174 10.39 -2.61 14.98
C GLN A 174 10.59 -1.37 15.87
N ILE A 175 10.30 -0.16 15.37
CA ILE A 175 10.55 1.10 16.10
C ILE A 175 9.59 1.21 17.29
N SER A 176 8.34 0.79 17.12
CA SER A 176 7.33 0.80 18.17
C SER A 176 7.37 -0.43 19.10
N GLY A 177 8.50 -1.15 19.18
CA GLY A 177 8.66 -2.32 20.06
C GLY A 177 7.99 -3.60 19.56
N GLY A 178 7.79 -3.74 18.24
CA GLY A 178 7.17 -4.92 17.65
C GLY A 178 5.64 -4.85 17.55
N ASN A 179 5.06 -3.64 17.62
CA ASN A 179 3.61 -3.48 17.52
C ASN A 179 3.08 -4.09 16.22
N TYR A 180 1.99 -4.84 16.36
CA TYR A 180 1.27 -5.47 15.26
C TYR A 180 0.20 -4.51 14.72
N TYR A 181 0.17 -4.39 13.40
CA TYR A 181 -0.81 -3.59 12.67
C TYR A 181 -1.59 -4.48 11.72
N GLU A 182 -2.87 -4.18 11.63
CA GLU A 182 -3.84 -4.85 10.78
C GLU A 182 -4.62 -3.78 10.00
N ILE A 183 -4.67 -3.94 8.68
CA ILE A 183 -5.39 -3.04 7.78
C ILE A 183 -6.26 -3.87 6.84
N ILE A 184 -7.51 -3.46 6.68
CA ILE A 184 -8.43 -4.03 5.69
C ILE A 184 -8.49 -3.06 4.51
N VAL A 185 -8.21 -3.56 3.31
CA VAL A 185 -8.14 -2.78 2.08
C VAL A 185 -9.14 -3.34 1.07
N PRO A 186 -10.19 -2.57 0.71
CA PRO A 186 -11.02 -2.91 -0.43
C PRO A 186 -10.24 -2.62 -1.72
N LEU A 187 -10.21 -3.58 -2.63
CA LEU A 187 -9.54 -3.48 -3.93
C LEU A 187 -10.56 -3.75 -5.02
N SER A 188 -10.65 -2.86 -6.02
CA SER A 188 -11.54 -3.05 -7.17
C SER A 188 -10.75 -3.04 -8.47
N MET A 189 -11.13 -3.93 -9.38
CA MET A 189 -10.65 -4.00 -10.75
C MET A 189 -11.63 -3.41 -11.75
N GLU A 190 -12.83 -3.00 -11.32
CA GLU A 190 -13.90 -2.58 -12.26
C GLU A 190 -13.49 -1.35 -13.09
N GLU A 191 -12.73 -0.43 -12.50
CA GLU A 191 -12.26 0.80 -13.17
C GLU A 191 -11.35 0.51 -14.37
N PHE A 192 -10.66 -0.64 -14.35
CA PHE A 192 -9.74 -1.00 -15.43
C PHE A 192 -10.46 -1.61 -16.63
N ARG A 193 -11.68 -2.14 -16.45
CA ARG A 193 -12.42 -2.91 -17.46
C ARG A 193 -12.58 -2.20 -18.80
N ILE A 194 -12.68 -0.86 -18.81
CA ILE A 194 -13.01 -0.03 -19.99
C ILE A 194 -11.78 0.74 -20.52
N THR A 195 -10.71 0.92 -19.75
CA THR A 195 -9.61 1.89 -20.01
C THR A 195 -8.56 1.43 -21.05
N LEU A 196 -8.84 0.41 -21.85
CA LEU A 196 -7.83 -0.27 -22.67
C LEU A 196 -7.42 0.40 -23.99
N ASP A 197 -8.15 1.40 -24.49
CA ASP A 197 -7.93 1.80 -25.90
C ASP A 197 -6.90 2.91 -26.13
N HIS A 198 -6.60 3.80 -25.17
CA HIS A 198 -5.79 5.00 -25.48
C HIS A 198 -4.56 5.24 -24.58
N ASN A 199 -4.52 4.80 -23.32
CA ASN A 199 -3.40 5.12 -22.42
C ASN A 199 -2.19 4.18 -22.51
N LYS A 200 -2.19 3.18 -23.42
CA LYS A 200 -1.20 2.08 -23.45
C LYS A 200 -0.38 1.99 -24.73
N GLU A 201 -0.38 3.02 -25.58
CA GLU A 201 0.43 3.00 -26.81
C GLU A 201 1.92 2.86 -26.51
N SER A 202 2.44 3.54 -25.47
CA SER A 202 3.86 3.44 -25.09
C SER A 202 4.23 2.05 -24.59
N THR A 203 3.47 1.46 -23.66
CA THR A 203 3.74 0.13 -23.12
C THR A 203 3.56 -0.97 -24.18
N LYS A 204 2.59 -0.80 -25.10
CA LYS A 204 2.40 -1.67 -26.27
C LYS A 204 3.55 -1.56 -27.26
N ALA A 205 4.05 -0.34 -27.49
CA ALA A 205 5.22 -0.10 -28.33
C ALA A 205 6.48 -0.72 -27.70
N GLU A 206 6.71 -0.53 -26.41
CA GLU A 206 7.85 -1.09 -25.67
C GLU A 206 7.84 -2.63 -25.72
N TYR A 207 6.70 -3.26 -25.44
CA TYR A 207 6.55 -4.70 -25.61
C TYR A 207 6.84 -5.15 -27.05
N SER A 208 6.34 -4.41 -28.05
CA SER A 208 6.60 -4.72 -29.46
C SER A 208 8.10 -4.61 -29.83
N ILE A 209 8.82 -3.66 -29.23
CA ILE A 209 10.27 -3.49 -29.37
C ILE A 209 11.00 -4.71 -28.80
N THR A 210 10.59 -5.21 -27.62
CA THR A 210 11.23 -6.41 -27.03
C THR A 210 11.09 -7.68 -27.88
N LEU A 211 10.11 -7.74 -28.78
CA LEU A 211 9.91 -8.86 -29.71
C LEU A 211 10.73 -8.76 -31.00
N LEU A 212 11.32 -7.60 -31.30
CA LEU A 212 12.09 -7.38 -32.55
C LEU A 212 13.25 -8.37 -32.73
N PRO A 213 14.08 -8.68 -31.71
CA PRO A 213 15.18 -9.62 -31.88
C PRO A 213 14.71 -11.00 -32.35
N LYS A 214 13.64 -11.54 -31.75
CA LYS A 214 13.06 -12.84 -32.13
C LYS A 214 12.56 -12.85 -33.58
N LYS A 215 11.97 -11.74 -34.04
CA LYS A 215 11.51 -11.60 -35.43
C LYS A 215 12.70 -11.50 -36.40
N ILE A 216 13.76 -10.79 -36.02
CA ILE A 216 14.99 -10.71 -36.81
C ILE A 216 15.66 -12.08 -36.93
N ASP A 217 15.74 -12.84 -35.83
CA ASP A 217 16.29 -14.20 -35.83
C ASP A 217 15.49 -15.15 -36.74
N ALA A 218 14.15 -15.05 -36.72
CA ALA A 218 13.28 -15.82 -37.59
C ALA A 218 13.51 -15.47 -39.08
N ILE A 219 13.66 -14.18 -39.40
CA ILE A 219 13.97 -13.73 -40.76
C ILE A 219 15.36 -14.20 -41.19
N SER A 220 16.36 -14.13 -40.30
CA SER A 220 17.71 -14.62 -40.58
C SER A 220 17.72 -16.11 -40.86
N LYS A 221 16.98 -16.92 -40.10
CA LYS A 221 16.82 -18.34 -40.38
C LYS A 221 16.19 -18.59 -41.76
N LEU A 222 15.08 -17.92 -42.06
CA LEU A 222 14.42 -18.06 -43.36
C LEU A 222 15.32 -17.67 -44.53
N LEU A 223 16.12 -16.60 -44.40
CA LEU A 223 17.09 -16.20 -45.41
C LEU A 223 18.21 -17.23 -45.58
N THR A 224 18.67 -17.83 -44.48
CA THR A 224 19.70 -18.86 -44.51
C THR A 224 19.18 -20.11 -45.21
N ASP A 225 17.96 -20.53 -44.88
CA ASP A 225 17.28 -21.68 -45.49
C ASP A 225 16.99 -21.44 -46.99
N LEU A 226 16.59 -20.23 -47.38
CA LEU A 226 16.43 -19.86 -48.79
C LEU A 226 17.74 -19.94 -49.56
N ASN A 227 18.83 -19.46 -48.95
CA ASN A 227 20.14 -19.43 -49.59
C ASN A 227 20.76 -20.83 -49.72
N THR A 228 20.55 -21.72 -48.75
CA THR A 228 20.96 -23.13 -48.84
C THR A 228 20.15 -23.86 -49.92
N THR A 229 18.84 -23.61 -50.00
CA THR A 229 17.96 -24.19 -51.04
C THR A 229 18.33 -23.70 -52.44
N LEU A 230 18.69 -22.42 -52.59
CA LEU A 230 19.14 -21.86 -53.87
C LEU A 230 20.50 -22.43 -54.31
N LYS A 231 21.43 -22.63 -53.38
CA LYS A 231 22.72 -23.27 -53.67
C LYS A 231 22.54 -24.71 -54.12
N SER A 232 21.74 -25.50 -53.41
CA SER A 232 21.48 -26.89 -53.81
C SER A 232 20.80 -26.98 -55.18
N PHE A 233 19.90 -26.06 -55.51
CA PHE A 233 19.29 -25.98 -56.85
C PHE A 233 20.29 -25.63 -57.96
N LYS A 234 21.30 -24.82 -57.64
CA LYS A 234 22.35 -24.43 -58.58
C LYS A 234 23.34 -25.58 -58.83
N ASP A 235 23.64 -26.35 -57.78
CA ASP A 235 24.54 -27.51 -57.83
C ASP A 235 23.89 -28.72 -58.55
N ILE A 236 22.56 -28.78 -58.65
CA ILE A 236 21.82 -29.82 -59.42
C ILE A 236 21.77 -29.53 -60.93
N ASN A 237 21.96 -28.27 -61.35
CA ASN A 237 21.85 -27.84 -62.75
C ASN A 237 23.21 -27.58 -63.42
N GLN A 238 24.31 -28.05 -62.82
CA GLN A 238 25.65 -28.12 -63.43
C GLN A 238 26.01 -29.57 -63.69
#